data_AF-A0A7J6B1R7-F1
#
_entry.id   AF-A0A7J6B1R7-F1
#
_cell.length_a   1.000
_cell.length_b   1.000
_cell.length_c   1.000
_cell.angle_alpha   90.00
_cell.angle_beta   90.00
_cell.angle_gamma   90.00
#
_symmetry.space_group_name_H-M   'P 1'
#
loop_
_entity.id
_entity.type
_entity.pdbx_description
1 polymer ?
#
loop_
_entity_poly.entity_id
_entity_poly.type
_entity_poly.pdbx_seq_one_letter_code
_entity_poly.pdbx_strand_id
1 'polypeptide(L)'
;MASLCYNRGCGERFDEDKNSDDACCFHPGVPIFHDALKGWSCCKKRTTDFSEFLSIKGCSRGRHSNVKPEETLKPEIKTDKGEQKLNSSKEIIYQGPKSAEALQKERPSYDEPKSNLKVKVSPSLAQILEKMEVSQREKQES
;
A
#
# COMPACT_ATOMS: atom_id res chain seq x y z
N MET A 1 16.45 -4.99 33.06
CA MET A 1 15.56 -3.97 32.48
C MET A 1 14.92 -4.61 31.27
N ALA A 2 13.61 -4.43 31.08
CA ALA A 2 12.91 -5.05 29.96
C ALA A 2 13.13 -4.22 28.67
N SER A 3 13.91 -4.75 27.73
CA SER A 3 14.19 -4.19 26.41
C SER A 3 13.12 -4.63 25.40
N LEU A 4 12.86 -3.85 24.36
CA LEU A 4 11.89 -4.21 23.31
C LEU A 4 12.58 -5.04 22.23
N CYS A 5 11.99 -6.17 21.84
CA CYS A 5 12.49 -6.97 20.72
C CYS A 5 12.10 -6.35 19.38
N TYR A 6 13.10 -6.06 18.55
CA TYR A 6 12.90 -5.54 17.19
C TYR A 6 12.98 -6.62 16.10
N ASN A 7 13.08 -7.89 16.47
CA ASN A 7 12.98 -8.98 15.49
C ASN A 7 11.57 -8.99 14.86
N ARG A 8 11.52 -9.17 13.54
CA ARG A 8 10.28 -9.08 12.77
C ARG A 8 9.28 -10.15 13.21
N GLY A 9 8.10 -9.74 13.65
CA GLY A 9 7.05 -10.66 14.14
C GLY A 9 7.15 -11.09 15.60
N CYS A 10 8.11 -10.54 16.38
CA CYS A 10 8.17 -10.73 17.83
C CYS A 10 7.52 -9.55 18.57
N GLY A 11 8.20 -8.38 18.62
CA GLY A 11 7.65 -7.17 19.27
C GLY A 11 7.44 -7.26 20.78
N GLU A 12 7.91 -8.34 21.43
CA GLU A 12 7.75 -8.57 22.87
C GLU A 12 8.84 -7.87 23.67
N ARG A 13 8.57 -7.58 24.94
CA ARG A 13 9.58 -7.09 25.88
C ARG A 13 10.30 -8.28 26.50
N PHE A 14 11.62 -8.20 26.58
CA PHE A 14 12.47 -9.28 27.10
C PHE A 14 13.53 -8.73 28.05
N ASP A 15 13.99 -9.58 28.97
CA ASP A 15 15.15 -9.29 29.82
C ASP A 15 16.41 -9.87 29.19
N GLU A 16 17.46 -9.06 29.06
CA GLU A 16 18.74 -9.47 28.47
C GLU A 16 19.39 -10.63 29.25
N ASP A 17 19.23 -10.65 30.58
CA ASP A 17 19.75 -11.70 31.46
C ASP A 17 19.05 -13.06 31.29
N LYS A 18 17.84 -13.08 30.72
CA LYS A 18 17.02 -14.29 30.50
C LYS A 18 16.89 -14.66 29.02
N ASN A 19 17.70 -14.03 28.15
CA ASN A 19 17.61 -14.19 26.70
C ASN A 19 18.34 -15.46 26.23
N SER A 20 17.62 -16.58 26.23
CA SER A 20 18.07 -17.86 25.69
C SER A 20 18.01 -17.90 24.16
N ASP A 21 18.72 -18.85 23.55
CA ASP A 21 18.78 -19.00 22.09
C ASP A 21 17.45 -19.42 21.44
N ASP A 22 16.48 -19.88 22.23
CA ASP A 22 15.15 -20.26 21.77
C ASP A 22 14.03 -19.34 22.27
N ALA A 23 14.38 -18.20 22.89
CA ALA A 23 13.42 -17.33 23.57
C ALA A 23 12.53 -16.53 22.60
N CYS A 24 13.08 -16.09 21.46
CA CYS A 24 12.39 -15.25 20.49
C CYS A 24 11.88 -16.06 19.30
N CYS A 25 10.59 -15.94 18.98
CA CYS A 25 10.02 -16.44 17.72
C CYS A 25 9.87 -15.29 16.71
N PHE A 26 10.59 -15.33 15.59
CA PHE A 26 10.61 -14.25 14.60
C PHE A 26 10.72 -14.75 13.15
N HIS A 27 10.58 -13.83 12.20
CA HIS A 27 10.78 -14.06 10.77
C HIS A 27 12.13 -13.49 10.32
N PRO A 28 13.11 -14.32 9.93
CA PRO A 28 14.38 -13.84 9.39
C PRO A 28 14.25 -13.27 7.97
N GLY A 29 13.15 -13.59 7.29
CA GLY A 29 12.86 -13.13 5.94
C GLY A 29 12.37 -11.69 5.85
N VAL A 30 12.03 -11.29 4.63
CA VAL A 30 11.42 -9.99 4.31
C VAL A 30 9.92 -10.16 4.02
N PRO A 31 9.09 -9.13 4.26
CA PRO A 31 7.71 -9.12 3.80
C PRO A 31 7.63 -9.29 2.28
N ILE A 32 6.73 -10.16 1.81
CA ILE A 32 6.44 -10.38 0.39
C ILE A 32 4.95 -10.11 0.14
N PHE A 33 4.67 -9.40 -0.95
CA PHE A 33 3.31 -9.05 -1.36
C PHE A 33 3.13 -9.40 -2.85
N HIS A 34 2.34 -10.44 -3.16
CA HIS A 34 2.08 -10.91 -4.53
C HIS A 34 0.65 -11.49 -4.63
N ASP A 35 -0.07 -11.23 -5.72
CA ASP A 35 -1.45 -11.69 -5.95
C ASP A 35 -2.43 -11.42 -4.78
N ALA A 36 -2.36 -10.21 -4.21
CA ALA A 36 -3.09 -9.81 -3.00
C ALA A 36 -2.77 -10.62 -1.71
N LEU A 37 -1.86 -11.59 -1.79
CA LEU A 37 -1.34 -12.35 -0.67
C LEU A 37 -0.14 -11.65 -0.06
N LYS A 38 -0.15 -11.60 1.27
CA LYS A 38 0.86 -10.99 2.14
C LYS A 38 1.51 -12.12 2.94
N GLY A 39 2.83 -12.13 3.03
CA GLY A 39 3.56 -13.17 3.74
C GLY A 39 5.01 -12.80 3.97
N TRP A 40 5.79 -13.78 4.41
CA TRP A 40 7.22 -13.63 4.69
C TRP A 40 8.04 -14.55 3.80
N SER A 41 9.16 -14.09 3.25
CA SER A 41 10.00 -14.93 2.38
C SER A 41 10.59 -16.16 3.07
N CYS A 42 10.66 -16.17 4.41
CA CYS A 42 11.19 -17.27 5.21
C CYS A 42 10.19 -18.41 5.46
N CYS A 43 8.89 -18.24 5.15
CA CYS A 43 7.90 -19.29 5.39
C CYS A 43 6.77 -19.28 4.34
N LYS A 44 5.99 -20.35 4.28
CA LYS A 44 4.90 -20.50 3.29
C LYS A 44 3.57 -19.90 3.74
N LYS A 45 3.47 -19.37 4.96
CA LYS A 45 2.24 -18.76 5.48
C LYS A 45 1.94 -17.47 4.73
N ARG A 46 0.73 -17.38 4.18
CA ARG A 46 0.24 -16.24 3.41
C ARG A 46 -1.20 -15.93 3.80
N THR A 47 -1.55 -14.65 3.79
CA THR A 47 -2.91 -14.16 4.10
C THR A 47 -3.26 -13.03 3.16
N THR A 48 -4.55 -12.85 2.88
CA THR A 48 -5.07 -11.69 2.15
C THR A 48 -5.29 -10.48 3.06
N ASP A 49 -5.43 -10.67 4.37
CA ASP A 49 -5.69 -9.59 5.33
C ASP A 49 -4.39 -8.98 5.88
N PHE A 50 -4.39 -7.66 6.10
CA PHE A 50 -3.20 -6.97 6.61
C PHE A 50 -3.00 -7.19 8.11
N SER A 51 -4.08 -7.26 8.89
CA SER A 51 -4.01 -7.47 10.33
C SER A 51 -3.55 -8.88 10.66
N GLU A 52 -4.04 -9.86 9.90
CA GLU A 52 -3.56 -11.24 9.98
C GLU A 52 -2.08 -11.34 9.63
N PHE A 53 -1.61 -10.61 8.60
CA PHE A 53 -0.20 -10.60 8.19
C PHE A 53 0.73 -10.15 9.33
N LEU A 54 0.38 -9.08 10.03
CA LEU A 54 1.12 -8.59 11.19
C LEU A 54 1.10 -9.58 12.36
N SER A 55 0.06 -10.40 12.44
CA SER A 55 -0.15 -11.40 13.50
C SER A 55 0.51 -12.76 13.20
N ILE A 56 1.10 -12.95 12.01
CA ILE A 56 1.77 -14.21 11.65
C ILE A 56 2.94 -14.44 12.60
N LYS A 57 2.82 -15.45 13.46
CA LYS A 57 3.88 -15.88 14.36
C LYS A 57 5.16 -16.23 13.60
N GLY A 58 6.30 -15.82 14.17
CA GLY A 58 7.64 -16.11 13.64
C GLY A 58 7.86 -17.59 13.32
N CYS A 59 8.54 -17.87 12.23
CA CYS A 59 8.85 -19.24 11.80
C CYS A 59 10.18 -19.77 12.35
N SER A 60 11.03 -18.91 12.90
CA SER A 60 12.35 -19.27 13.41
C SER A 60 12.50 -18.86 14.87
N ARG A 61 13.32 -19.63 15.61
CA ARG A 61 13.69 -19.34 16.99
C ARG A 61 15.11 -18.78 17.06
N GLY A 62 15.37 -17.92 18.04
CA GLY A 62 16.66 -17.27 18.25
C GLY A 62 16.62 -16.42 19.52
N ARG A 63 17.66 -15.59 19.69
CA ARG A 63 17.69 -14.56 20.74
C ARG A 63 16.88 -13.33 20.36
N HIS A 64 16.30 -12.67 21.36
CA HIS A 64 15.73 -11.34 21.16
C HIS A 64 16.82 -10.31 20.86
N SER A 65 16.50 -9.33 20.02
CA SER A 65 17.40 -8.23 19.67
C SER A 65 16.78 -6.89 20.06
N ASN A 66 17.54 -6.05 20.78
CA ASN A 66 17.18 -4.66 21.08
C ASN A 66 17.66 -3.69 19.99
N VAL A 67 18.34 -4.19 18.95
CA VAL A 67 18.82 -3.37 17.83
C VAL A 67 17.71 -3.30 16.79
N LYS A 68 17.20 -2.09 16.53
CA LYS A 68 16.28 -1.85 15.42
C LYS A 68 17.00 -2.22 14.11
N PRO A 69 16.54 -3.24 13.35
CA PRO A 69 17.11 -3.52 12.04
C PRO A 69 17.00 -2.27 11.18
N GLU A 70 18.06 -1.90 10.46
CA GLU A 70 17.97 -0.82 9.50
C GLU A 70 16.83 -1.12 8.53
N GLU A 71 15.99 -0.12 8.31
CA GLU A 71 14.93 -0.21 7.31
C GLU A 71 15.63 -0.41 5.96
N THR A 72 15.51 -1.61 5.40
CA THR A 72 15.97 -1.88 4.05
C THR A 72 15.21 -0.94 3.13
N LEU A 73 15.90 0.12 2.70
CA LEU A 73 15.44 1.03 1.64
C LEU A 73 14.89 0.15 0.52
N LYS A 74 13.67 0.47 0.07
CA LYS A 74 12.90 -0.32 -0.90
C LYS A 74 13.84 -0.86 -1.99
N PRO A 75 13.97 -2.19 -2.16
CA PRO A 75 14.70 -2.72 -3.30
C PRO A 75 14.06 -2.14 -4.57
N GLU A 76 14.91 -1.58 -5.43
CA GLU A 76 14.53 -1.05 -6.73
C GLU A 76 13.69 -2.10 -7.46
N ILE A 77 12.50 -1.69 -7.91
CA ILE A 77 11.62 -2.54 -8.71
C ILE A 77 12.33 -2.76 -10.05
N LYS A 78 13.07 -3.86 -10.18
CA LYS A 78 13.55 -4.33 -11.48
C LYS A 78 12.37 -4.96 -12.20
N THR A 79 11.59 -4.13 -12.89
CA THR A 79 10.75 -4.62 -13.98
C THR A 79 11.69 -5.10 -15.09
N ASP A 80 11.74 -6.41 -15.30
CA ASP A 80 12.36 -7.02 -16.47
C ASP A 80 11.57 -6.59 -17.72
N LYS A 81 12.01 -5.49 -18.34
CA LYS A 81 11.96 -5.24 -19.79
C LYS A 81 13.01 -4.19 -20.16
N GLY A 82 14.10 -4.67 -20.75
CA GLY A 82 14.92 -3.89 -21.67
C GLY A 82 15.94 -2.95 -21.03
N GLU A 83 17.21 -3.24 -21.31
CA GLU A 83 18.38 -2.44 -20.99
C GLU A 83 18.27 -0.99 -21.52
N GLN A 84 18.68 0.02 -20.73
CA GLN A 84 19.78 0.96 -21.04
C GLN A 84 19.77 2.26 -20.18
N LYS A 85 20.91 2.44 -19.49
CA LYS A 85 21.61 3.66 -19.04
C LYS A 85 20.88 4.80 -18.29
N LEU A 86 21.28 4.90 -17.02
CA LEU A 86 21.65 6.09 -16.24
C LEU A 86 21.49 7.45 -16.96
N ASN A 87 20.46 8.19 -16.58
CA ASN A 87 20.50 9.65 -16.50
C ASN A 87 19.72 10.09 -15.27
N SER A 88 20.48 10.60 -14.28
CA SER A 88 20.06 11.36 -13.10
C SER A 88 18.55 11.59 -12.97
N SER A 89 17.84 10.60 -12.43
CA SER A 89 16.44 10.72 -12.07
C SER A 89 16.36 11.58 -10.81
N LYS A 90 16.17 12.89 -10.97
CA LYS A 90 15.53 13.71 -9.95
C LYS A 90 14.32 12.93 -9.45
N GLU A 91 14.28 12.61 -8.16
CA GLU A 91 13.12 11.98 -7.54
C GLU A 91 11.87 12.77 -7.92
N ILE A 92 11.00 12.15 -8.74
CA ILE A 92 9.69 12.71 -9.02
C ILE A 92 8.85 12.38 -7.79
N ILE A 93 8.97 13.21 -6.76
CA ILE A 93 8.09 13.14 -5.59
C ILE A 93 6.71 13.58 -6.07
N TYR A 94 5.83 12.61 -6.35
CA TYR A 94 4.43 12.88 -6.62
C TYR A 94 3.76 13.36 -5.32
N GLN A 95 3.74 14.68 -5.13
CA GLN A 95 2.91 15.27 -4.08
C GLN A 95 1.45 15.12 -4.48
N GLY A 96 0.73 14.27 -3.75
CA GLY A 96 -0.72 14.25 -3.82
C GLY A 96 -1.29 15.63 -3.51
N PRO A 97 -2.53 15.93 -3.95
CA PRO A 97 -3.19 17.19 -3.59
C PRO A 97 -3.19 17.34 -2.07
N LYS A 98 -2.83 18.55 -1.60
CA LYS A 98 -2.86 18.88 -0.18
C LYS A 98 -4.24 18.52 0.39
N SER A 99 -4.27 17.88 1.55
CA SER A 99 -5.52 17.52 2.22
C SER A 99 -6.36 18.77 2.50
N ALA A 100 -7.67 18.60 2.73
CA ALA A 100 -8.54 19.69 3.13
C ALA A 100 -8.02 20.38 4.42
N GLU A 101 -7.41 19.62 5.33
CA GLU A 101 -6.78 20.15 6.56
C GLU A 101 -5.56 21.01 6.24
N ALA A 102 -4.70 20.56 5.33
CA ALA A 102 -3.52 21.31 4.89
C ALA A 102 -3.88 22.59 4.12
N LEU A 103 -5.09 22.68 3.59
CA LEU A 103 -5.63 23.87 2.92
C LEU A 103 -6.51 24.75 3.82
N GLN A 104 -6.68 24.39 5.11
CA GLN A 104 -7.60 25.07 6.04
C GLN A 104 -9.00 25.30 5.44
N LYS A 105 -9.43 24.37 4.57
CA LYS A 105 -10.76 24.44 3.98
C LYS A 105 -11.73 23.83 4.97
N GLU A 106 -12.49 24.68 5.63
CA GLU A 106 -13.64 24.27 6.44
C GLU A 106 -14.60 23.44 5.59
N ARG A 107 -15.13 22.38 6.19
CA ARG A 107 -16.15 21.56 5.55
C ARG A 107 -17.38 22.44 5.28
N PRO A 108 -17.89 22.51 4.03
CA PRO A 108 -19.12 23.22 3.72
C PRO A 108 -20.29 22.79 4.62
N SER A 109 -21.18 23.72 4.93
CA SER A 109 -22.37 23.46 5.76
C SER A 109 -23.32 22.48 5.05
N TYR A 110 -24.05 21.69 5.83
CA TYR A 110 -25.03 20.75 5.27
C TYR A 110 -26.18 21.45 4.53
N ASP A 111 -26.62 22.61 5.05
CA ASP A 111 -27.72 23.42 4.50
C ASP A 111 -27.28 24.37 3.37
N GLU A 112 -26.04 24.28 2.89
CA GLU A 112 -25.57 25.13 1.80
C GLU A 112 -26.34 24.83 0.49
N PRO A 113 -26.87 25.85 -0.21
CA PRO A 113 -27.65 25.64 -1.42
C PRO A 113 -26.80 24.99 -2.51
N LYS A 114 -27.26 23.84 -3.02
CA LYS A 114 -26.55 23.07 -4.05
C LYS A 114 -26.62 23.80 -5.40
N SER A 115 -25.47 24.10 -5.99
CA SER A 115 -25.37 24.59 -7.37
C SER A 115 -25.11 23.43 -8.34
N ASN A 116 -25.72 23.48 -9.53
CA ASN A 116 -25.41 22.53 -10.60
C ASN A 116 -23.98 22.76 -11.12
N LEU A 117 -23.16 21.71 -11.14
CA LEU A 117 -21.84 21.80 -11.75
C LEU A 117 -21.97 21.95 -13.27
N LYS A 118 -21.05 22.73 -13.86
CA LYS A 118 -20.89 22.78 -15.31
C LYS A 118 -20.41 21.43 -15.81
N VAL A 119 -21.33 20.61 -16.32
CA VAL A 119 -21.01 19.32 -16.95
C VAL A 119 -20.18 19.60 -18.20
N LYS A 120 -18.99 18.99 -18.29
CA LYS A 120 -18.20 18.96 -19.52
C LYS A 120 -18.25 17.54 -20.07
N VAL A 121 -18.88 17.38 -21.22
CA VAL A 121 -18.93 16.12 -21.96
C VAL A 121 -17.71 16.10 -22.91
N SER A 122 -16.98 14.99 -22.95
CA SER A 122 -15.89 14.85 -23.93
C SER A 122 -16.47 14.73 -25.34
N PRO A 123 -15.76 15.18 -26.39
CA PRO A 123 -16.23 15.04 -27.77
C PRO A 123 -16.55 13.59 -28.15
N SER A 124 -15.79 12.63 -27.63
CA SER A 124 -16.03 11.20 -27.85
C SER A 124 -17.36 10.74 -27.26
N LEU A 125 -17.71 11.18 -26.05
CA LEU A 125 -18.98 10.84 -25.43
C LEU A 125 -20.17 11.52 -26.14
N ALA A 126 -20.01 12.78 -26.57
CA ALA A 126 -21.02 13.48 -27.35
C ALA A 126 -21.37 12.73 -28.65
N GLN A 127 -20.36 12.28 -29.40
CA GLN A 127 -20.55 11.49 -30.62
C GLN A 127 -21.24 10.14 -30.38
N ILE A 128 -20.95 9.49 -29.25
CA ILE A 128 -21.59 8.22 -28.89
C ILE A 128 -23.07 8.44 -28.55
N LEU A 129 -23.38 9.50 -27.83
CA LEU A 129 -24.76 9.86 -27.48
C LEU A 129 -25.57 10.18 -28.73
N GLU A 130 -25.05 11.00 -29.64
CA GLU A 130 -25.70 11.28 -30.92
C GLU A 130 -25.96 10.01 -31.74
N LYS A 131 -24.97 9.11 -31.83
CA LYS A 131 -25.13 7.82 -32.54
C LYS A 131 -26.17 6.91 -31.89
N MET A 132 -26.26 6.88 -30.57
CA MET A 132 -27.31 6.12 -29.87
C MET A 132 -28.69 6.72 -30.13
N GLU A 133 -28.82 8.04 -30.11
CA GLU A 133 -30.09 8.72 -30.39
C GLU A 133 -30.57 8.51 -31.84
N VAL A 134 -29.64 8.45 -32.79
CA VAL A 134 -29.95 8.12 -34.19
C VAL A 134 -30.41 6.66 -34.31
N SER A 135 -29.66 5.72 -33.71
CA SER A 135 -30.03 4.29 -33.75
C SER A 135 -31.35 3.98 -33.02
N GLN A 136 -31.68 4.72 -31.96
CA GLN A 136 -32.97 4.55 -31.27
C GLN A 136 -34.14 5.06 -32.11
N ARG A 137 -33.97 6.16 -32.85
CA ARG A 137 -34.97 6.68 -33.78
C ARG A 137 -35.21 5.72 -34.95
N GLU A 138 -34.13 5.21 -35.56
CA GLU A 138 -34.21 4.23 -36.65
C GLU A 138 -34.95 2.94 -36.24
N LYS A 139 -34.83 2.51 -34.98
CA LYS A 139 -35.54 1.33 -34.43
C LYS A 139 -37.00 1.59 -34.07
N GLN A 140 -37.41 2.84 -33.90
CA GLN A 140 -38.81 3.20 -33.63
C GLN A 140 -39.61 3.40 -34.93
N GLU A 141 -38.92 3.67 -36.04
CA GLU A 141 -39.52 3.90 -37.36
C GLU A 141 -39.57 2.64 -38.24
N SER A 142 -39.04 1.51 -37.77
CA SER A 142 -39.07 0.17 -38.38
C SER A 142 -40.06 -0.76 -37.68
#